data_AF-G0RK20-F1
#
_entry.id   AF-G0RK20-F1
#
_cell.length_a   1.000
_cell.length_b   1.000
_cell.length_c   1.000
_cell.angle_alpha   90.00
_cell.angle_beta   90.00
_cell.angle_gamma   90.00
#
_symmetry.space_group_name_H-M   'P 1'
#
loop_
_entity.id
_entity.type
_entity.pdbx_description
1 polymer ?
#
loop_
_entity_poly.entity_id
_entity_poly.type
_entity_poly.pdbx_seq_one_letter_code
_entity_poly.pdbx_strand_id
1 'polypeptide(L)'
;MAYAQPDEHFFIETDEPQSSTRARETAKMLARSRQETIACELSRLAGEEYLGDIMKHMRHMEDETLPDANLIDMQREIQWFMRPYLIDFLIEAHAAFALLPETLFLTVNLLDRYCSRRVVYKQHYQLVGCAALLIAAKYGDKKDRVPQIHELNNMCCGLYDAGMFTQMEMHVLNTLEWTIGHPTVDFFTQLMAAEEQDDKEVEHMAAYLCEIALYHRDFVSTKSSIMARSSLALARAILGRPEINDGDWDHTENLTLLTLSQHLNQPSPTLARKYSSSSLSKVSQKLADFMAEQAAMARLQANPQSPPAEPVSRHSDIYSTPQKGHGAAAGFDGYLTPPITPDNAYGNTAKVDSYHQLPPRCPVTPTPQSHSSSYPQHVQQYAAFVNQHGIHQQ
;
A
#
# COMPACT_ATOMS: atom_id res chain seq x y z
N MET A 1 57.74 -58.63 66.07
CA MET A 1 57.82 -58.80 64.61
C MET A 1 57.07 -57.66 63.98
N ALA A 2 57.79 -56.69 63.40
CA ALA A 2 57.25 -55.56 62.65
C ALA A 2 57.92 -55.60 61.29
N TYR A 3 57.13 -55.62 60.21
CA TYR A 3 57.61 -55.51 58.83
C TYR A 3 57.10 -54.19 58.25
N ALA A 4 58.05 -53.43 57.70
CA ALA A 4 57.86 -52.14 57.06
C ALA A 4 57.35 -52.29 55.61
N GLN A 5 56.54 -51.33 55.16
CA GLN A 5 56.10 -51.13 53.76
C GLN A 5 57.19 -50.47 52.92
N PRO A 6 57.23 -50.69 51.59
CA PRO A 6 57.89 -49.80 50.64
C PRO A 6 56.89 -48.93 49.83
N ASP A 7 57.39 -47.75 49.47
CA ASP A 7 56.77 -46.58 48.86
C ASP A 7 56.13 -46.79 47.47
N GLU A 8 54.96 -46.18 47.25
CA GLU A 8 54.44 -45.86 45.91
C GLU A 8 54.89 -44.44 45.49
N HIS A 9 55.76 -44.38 44.47
CA HIS A 9 56.06 -43.15 43.75
C HIS A 9 54.86 -42.80 42.84
N PHE A 10 54.03 -41.85 43.27
CA PHE A 10 53.03 -41.22 42.41
C PHE A 10 53.68 -40.10 41.59
N PHE A 11 53.76 -40.29 40.28
CA PHE A 11 54.20 -39.28 39.32
C PHE A 11 53.07 -38.25 39.15
N ILE A 12 53.22 -37.05 39.72
CA ILE A 12 52.30 -35.92 39.46
C ILE A 12 52.71 -35.30 38.12
N GLU A 13 52.01 -35.69 37.07
CA GLU A 13 52.04 -35.01 35.79
C GLU A 13 51.41 -33.61 35.98
N THR A 14 52.25 -32.57 35.88
CA THR A 14 51.81 -31.18 36.08
C THR A 14 51.08 -30.74 34.81
N ASP A 15 49.76 -30.70 34.86
CA ASP A 15 48.88 -30.26 33.76
C ASP A 15 48.92 -28.72 33.63
N GLU A 16 49.89 -28.19 32.89
CA GLU A 16 49.96 -26.77 32.49
C GLU A 16 49.95 -26.64 30.95
N PRO A 17 48.77 -26.56 30.30
CA PRO A 17 48.65 -25.79 29.05
C PRO A 17 47.39 -24.91 28.91
N GLN A 18 46.53 -24.79 29.93
CA GLN A 18 45.22 -24.13 29.77
C GLN A 18 45.25 -22.58 29.80
N SER A 19 46.19 -21.96 30.54
CA SER A 19 46.26 -20.50 30.70
C SER A 19 46.73 -19.77 29.43
N SER A 20 47.75 -20.31 28.75
CA SER A 20 48.33 -19.75 27.52
C SER A 20 47.34 -19.76 26.34
N THR A 21 46.54 -20.82 26.24
CA THR A 21 45.51 -20.97 25.19
C THR A 21 44.40 -19.93 25.35
N ARG A 22 43.92 -19.70 26.58
CA ARG A 22 42.92 -18.65 26.88
C ARG A 22 43.45 -17.24 26.63
N ALA A 23 44.70 -16.94 27.01
CA ALA A 23 45.32 -15.64 26.75
C ALA A 23 45.47 -15.36 25.24
N ARG A 24 45.76 -16.39 24.44
CA ARG A 24 45.84 -16.27 22.98
C ARG A 24 44.47 -16.07 22.34
N GLU A 25 43.42 -16.71 22.87
CA GLU A 25 42.04 -16.53 22.40
C GLU A 25 41.49 -15.15 22.74
N THR A 26 41.73 -14.65 23.95
CA THR A 26 41.32 -13.28 24.33
C THR A 26 42.06 -12.23 23.51
N ALA A 27 43.37 -12.40 23.28
CA ALA A 27 44.14 -11.52 22.41
C ALA A 27 43.62 -11.51 20.96
N LYS A 28 43.23 -12.67 20.41
CA LYS A 28 42.60 -12.78 19.08
C LYS A 28 41.25 -12.08 19.04
N MET A 29 40.42 -12.23 20.07
CA MET A 29 39.12 -11.58 20.17
C MET A 29 39.26 -10.05 20.23
N LEU A 30 40.19 -9.54 21.04
CA LEU A 30 40.49 -8.11 21.13
C LEU A 30 41.04 -7.55 19.81
N ALA A 31 41.93 -8.31 19.13
CA ALA A 31 42.45 -7.91 17.82
C ALA A 31 41.34 -7.84 16.77
N ARG A 32 40.43 -8.82 16.75
CA ARG A 32 39.26 -8.83 15.87
C ARG A 32 38.31 -7.66 16.16
N SER A 33 37.99 -7.41 17.43
CA SER A 33 37.16 -6.29 17.84
C SER A 33 37.77 -4.93 17.45
N ARG A 34 39.09 -4.78 17.62
CA ARG A 34 39.80 -3.58 17.15
C ARG A 34 39.75 -3.43 15.63
N GLN A 35 39.91 -4.53 14.90
CA GLN A 35 39.81 -4.53 13.44
C GLN A 35 38.40 -4.17 12.97
N GLU A 36 37.36 -4.70 13.62
CA GLU A 36 35.96 -4.35 13.36
C GLU A 36 35.69 -2.86 13.64
N THR A 37 36.22 -2.33 14.75
CA THR A 37 36.09 -0.89 15.08
C THR A 37 36.74 0.01 14.01
N ILE A 38 37.96 -0.33 13.59
CA ILE A 38 38.66 0.41 12.53
C ILE A 38 37.89 0.31 11.20
N ALA A 39 37.37 -0.87 10.86
CA ALA A 39 36.59 -1.07 9.65
C ALA A 39 35.29 -0.25 9.66
N CYS A 40 34.57 -0.22 10.78
CA CYS A 40 33.36 0.62 10.92
C CYS A 40 33.68 2.11 10.75
N GLU A 41 34.77 2.59 11.36
CA GLU A 41 35.15 4.00 11.26
C GLU A 41 35.59 4.37 9.83
N LEU A 42 36.37 3.52 9.17
CA LEU A 42 36.74 3.71 7.76
C LEU A 42 35.50 3.69 6.86
N SER A 43 34.53 2.80 7.13
CA SER A 43 33.27 2.75 6.40
C SER A 43 32.42 4.01 6.62
N ARG A 44 32.41 4.56 7.83
CA ARG A 44 31.71 5.81 8.15
C ARG A 44 32.33 6.99 7.41
N LEU A 45 33.66 7.13 7.47
CA LEU A 45 34.38 8.21 6.78
C LEU A 45 34.20 8.14 5.25
N ALA A 46 34.30 6.94 4.67
CA ALA A 46 34.00 6.75 3.25
C ALA A 46 32.53 7.05 2.93
N GLY A 47 31.60 6.60 3.78
CA GLY A 47 30.18 6.91 3.65
C GLY A 47 29.93 8.41 3.58
N GLU A 48 30.50 9.19 4.51
CA GLU A 48 30.36 10.65 4.56
C GLU A 48 30.97 11.34 3.33
N GLU A 49 32.11 10.87 2.84
CA GLU A 49 32.77 11.40 1.65
C GLU A 49 31.92 11.19 0.38
N TYR A 50 31.36 9.99 0.19
CA TYR A 50 30.65 9.62 -1.03
C TYR A 50 29.13 9.83 -0.97
N LEU A 51 28.54 10.14 0.19
CA LEU A 51 27.08 10.23 0.35
C LEU A 51 26.44 11.19 -0.66
N GLY A 52 27.03 12.37 -0.85
CA GLY A 52 26.52 13.37 -1.80
C GLY A 52 26.46 12.83 -3.24
N ASP A 53 27.52 12.15 -3.68
CA ASP A 53 27.62 11.57 -5.02
C ASP A 53 26.69 10.36 -5.18
N ILE A 54 26.60 9.51 -4.16
CA ILE A 54 25.67 8.38 -4.11
C ILE A 54 24.24 8.90 -4.25
N MET A 55 23.84 9.89 -3.45
CA MET A 55 22.49 10.45 -3.49
C MET A 55 22.18 11.11 -4.84
N LYS A 56 23.16 11.79 -5.44
CA LYS A 56 23.01 12.34 -6.80
C LYS A 56 22.83 11.23 -7.83
N HIS A 57 23.62 10.17 -7.73
CA HIS A 57 23.51 9.01 -8.63
C HIS A 57 22.17 8.29 -8.46
N MET A 58 21.73 8.04 -7.22
CA MET A 58 20.44 7.40 -6.95
C MET A 58 19.29 8.23 -7.51
N ARG A 59 19.26 9.55 -7.29
CA ARG A 59 18.23 10.42 -7.89
C ARG A 59 18.24 10.40 -9.42
N HIS A 60 19.42 10.35 -10.04
CA HIS A 60 19.49 10.19 -11.49
C HIS A 60 18.96 8.83 -11.95
N MET A 61 19.33 7.76 -11.24
CA MET A 61 18.91 6.40 -11.58
C MET A 61 17.41 6.18 -11.42
N GLU A 62 16.76 6.73 -10.37
CA GLU A 62 15.31 6.59 -10.21
C GLU A 62 14.53 7.27 -11.35
N ASP A 63 15.07 8.36 -11.93
CA ASP A 63 14.49 9.03 -13.09
C ASP A 63 14.62 8.18 -14.36
N GLU A 64 15.80 7.61 -14.62
CA GLU A 64 16.05 6.77 -15.82
C GLU A 64 15.32 5.42 -15.78
N THR A 65 14.97 4.95 -14.57
CA THR A 65 14.39 3.62 -14.35
C THR A 65 12.96 3.67 -13.81
N LEU A 66 12.26 4.78 -13.99
CA LEU A 66 10.85 4.91 -13.65
C LEU A 66 9.96 4.23 -14.72
N PRO A 67 9.00 3.38 -14.34
CA PRO A 67 8.03 2.83 -15.30
C PRO A 67 6.95 3.87 -15.65
N ASP A 68 6.30 3.69 -16.81
CA ASP A 68 5.26 4.59 -17.30
C ASP A 68 3.89 3.91 -17.25
N ALA A 69 3.07 4.29 -16.27
CA ALA A 69 1.73 3.75 -16.09
C ALA A 69 0.83 4.00 -17.32
N ASN A 70 1.02 5.09 -18.07
CA ASN A 70 0.22 5.40 -19.25
C ASN A 70 0.54 4.44 -20.40
N LEU A 71 1.78 3.95 -20.50
CA LEU A 71 2.13 2.90 -21.47
C LEU A 71 1.51 1.55 -21.08
N ILE A 72 1.41 1.26 -19.78
CA ILE A 72 0.73 0.07 -19.28
C ILE A 72 -0.79 0.16 -19.51
N ASP A 73 -1.39 1.35 -19.43
CA ASP A 73 -2.82 1.56 -19.76
C ASP A 73 -3.16 1.18 -21.21
N MET A 74 -2.19 1.21 -22.12
CA MET A 74 -2.38 0.83 -23.52
C MET A 74 -2.33 -0.70 -23.77
N GLN A 75 -2.09 -1.51 -22.74
CA GLN A 75 -2.10 -2.96 -22.86
C GLN A 75 -3.50 -3.46 -23.24
N ARG A 76 -3.57 -4.37 -24.21
CA ARG A 76 -4.85 -4.91 -24.71
C ARG A 76 -5.47 -5.94 -23.77
N GLU A 77 -4.64 -6.73 -23.09
CA GLU A 77 -5.12 -7.83 -22.24
C GLU A 77 -4.86 -7.61 -20.75
N ILE A 78 -3.77 -6.95 -20.38
CA ILE A 78 -3.48 -6.65 -18.98
C ILE A 78 -4.37 -5.51 -18.52
N GLN A 79 -4.99 -5.69 -17.36
CA GLN A 79 -5.89 -4.72 -16.75
C GLN A 79 -5.50 -4.53 -15.29
N TRP A 80 -5.68 -3.34 -14.74
CA TRP A 80 -5.24 -3.02 -13.37
C TRP A 80 -5.87 -3.91 -12.29
N PHE A 81 -7.08 -4.43 -12.48
CA PHE A 81 -7.69 -5.38 -11.55
C PHE A 81 -6.91 -6.71 -11.44
N MET A 82 -6.09 -7.04 -12.44
CA MET A 82 -5.25 -8.24 -12.43
C MET A 82 -4.00 -8.08 -11.55
N ARG A 83 -3.55 -6.84 -11.33
CA ARG A 83 -2.32 -6.53 -10.61
C ARG A 83 -2.36 -7.02 -9.15
N PRO A 84 -3.41 -6.77 -8.34
CA PRO A 84 -3.47 -7.28 -6.98
C PRO A 84 -3.19 -8.78 -6.86
N TYR A 85 -3.77 -9.61 -7.75
CA TYR A 85 -3.53 -11.06 -7.74
C TYR A 85 -2.07 -11.43 -8.03
N LEU A 86 -1.42 -10.70 -8.93
CA LEU A 86 -0.01 -10.94 -9.22
C LEU A 86 0.88 -10.47 -8.07
N ILE A 87 0.59 -9.31 -7.47
CA ILE A 87 1.37 -8.79 -6.33
C ILE A 87 1.23 -9.70 -5.12
N ASP A 88 0.02 -10.20 -4.81
CA ASP A 88 -0.20 -11.22 -3.77
C ASP A 88 0.67 -12.45 -3.99
N PHE A 89 0.64 -13.00 -5.21
CA PHE A 89 1.47 -14.15 -5.59
C PHE A 89 2.97 -13.87 -5.43
N LEU A 90 3.44 -12.68 -5.84
CA LEU A 90 4.84 -12.30 -5.73
C LEU A 90 5.28 -12.09 -4.29
N ILE A 91 4.41 -11.56 -3.42
CA ILE A 91 4.68 -11.43 -1.98
C ILE A 91 4.78 -12.81 -1.32
N GLU A 92 3.92 -13.75 -1.68
CA GLU A 92 3.99 -15.12 -1.18
C GLU A 92 5.25 -15.84 -1.65
N ALA A 93 5.63 -15.68 -2.92
CA ALA A 93 6.89 -16.20 -3.46
C ALA A 93 8.10 -15.57 -2.77
N HIS A 94 8.12 -14.24 -2.64
CA HIS A 94 9.17 -13.49 -1.95
C HIS A 94 9.39 -14.00 -0.51
N ALA A 95 8.30 -14.19 0.23
CA ALA A 95 8.33 -14.70 1.60
C ALA A 95 8.80 -16.17 1.66
N ALA A 96 8.38 -17.02 0.72
CA ALA A 96 8.75 -18.43 0.69
C ALA A 96 10.27 -18.65 0.55
N PHE A 97 10.96 -17.75 -0.15
CA PHE A 97 12.42 -17.80 -0.34
C PHE A 97 13.19 -16.90 0.63
N ALA A 98 12.50 -16.23 1.57
CA ALA A 98 13.09 -15.31 2.55
C ALA A 98 14.04 -14.27 1.92
N LEU A 99 13.62 -13.71 0.79
CA LEU A 99 14.38 -12.71 0.03
C LEU A 99 14.40 -11.36 0.76
N LEU A 100 15.36 -10.52 0.41
CA LEU A 100 15.48 -9.16 0.96
C LEU A 100 14.28 -8.28 0.57
N PRO A 101 13.81 -7.35 1.42
CA PRO A 101 12.73 -6.41 1.07
C PRO A 101 12.99 -5.66 -0.24
N GLU A 102 14.22 -5.20 -0.46
CA GLU A 102 14.66 -4.52 -1.68
C GLU A 102 14.39 -5.36 -2.94
N THR A 103 14.52 -6.69 -2.85
CA THR A 103 14.27 -7.63 -3.95
C THR A 103 12.81 -7.59 -4.41
N LEU A 104 11.84 -7.41 -3.50
CA LEU A 104 10.42 -7.30 -3.86
C LEU A 104 10.16 -6.01 -4.65
N PHE A 105 10.65 -4.87 -4.16
CA PHE A 105 10.49 -3.58 -4.85
C PHE A 105 11.17 -3.58 -6.22
N LEU A 106 12.39 -4.15 -6.31
CA LEU A 106 13.08 -4.31 -7.58
C LEU A 106 12.31 -5.23 -8.54
N THR A 107 11.73 -6.32 -8.04
CA THR A 107 10.88 -7.23 -8.84
C THR A 107 9.73 -6.48 -9.50
N VAL A 108 9.00 -5.67 -8.72
CA VAL A 108 7.86 -4.91 -9.23
C VAL A 108 8.31 -3.81 -10.20
N ASN A 109 9.42 -3.13 -9.94
CA ASN A 109 10.01 -2.16 -10.88
C ASN A 109 10.35 -2.81 -12.24
N LEU A 110 11.01 -3.98 -12.23
CA LEU A 110 11.36 -4.70 -13.46
C LEU A 110 10.12 -5.15 -14.23
N LEU A 111 9.11 -5.67 -13.52
CA LEU A 111 7.81 -6.04 -14.08
C LEU A 111 7.16 -4.84 -14.79
N ASP A 112 7.05 -3.70 -14.10
CA ASP A 112 6.35 -2.52 -14.61
C ASP A 112 7.09 -1.86 -15.78
N ARG A 113 8.42 -1.78 -15.73
CA ARG A 113 9.24 -1.29 -16.85
C ARG A 113 9.12 -2.19 -18.07
N TYR A 114 9.06 -3.51 -17.87
CA TYR A 114 8.85 -4.44 -18.97
C TYR A 114 7.46 -4.27 -19.59
N CYS A 115 6.41 -4.18 -18.77
CA CYS A 115 5.04 -3.91 -19.22
C CYS A 115 4.88 -2.55 -19.90
N SER A 116 5.73 -1.57 -19.59
CA SER A 116 5.77 -0.28 -20.28
C SER A 116 6.36 -0.36 -21.69
N ARG A 117 7.13 -1.41 -22.02
CA ARG A 117 7.90 -1.52 -23.29
C ARG A 117 7.48 -2.67 -24.19
N ARG A 118 6.71 -3.64 -23.68
CA ARG A 118 6.28 -4.84 -24.42
C ARG A 118 4.83 -5.12 -24.15
N VAL A 119 4.12 -5.57 -25.20
CA VAL A 119 2.77 -6.09 -25.07
C VAL A 119 2.83 -7.43 -24.34
N VAL A 120 2.07 -7.55 -23.26
CA VAL A 120 2.02 -8.75 -22.44
C VAL A 120 0.63 -9.37 -22.55
N TYR A 121 0.58 -10.66 -22.86
CA TYR A 121 -0.66 -11.43 -22.86
C TYR A 121 -0.98 -11.91 -21.45
N LYS A 122 -2.27 -11.99 -21.11
CA LYS A 122 -2.72 -12.36 -19.75
C LYS A 122 -2.13 -13.68 -19.26
N GLN A 123 -1.99 -14.65 -20.16
CA GLN A 123 -1.45 -15.99 -19.87
C GLN A 123 0.04 -15.98 -19.54
N HIS A 124 0.76 -14.89 -19.82
CA HIS A 124 2.19 -14.75 -19.54
C HIS A 124 2.49 -13.75 -18.42
N TYR A 125 1.46 -13.08 -17.87
CA TYR A 125 1.66 -12.02 -16.89
C TYR A 125 2.34 -12.53 -15.61
N GLN A 126 1.89 -13.68 -15.10
CA GLN A 126 2.54 -14.33 -13.95
C GLN A 126 3.97 -14.79 -14.28
N LEU A 127 4.21 -15.33 -15.48
CA LEU A 127 5.55 -15.74 -15.91
C LEU A 127 6.52 -14.57 -15.97
N VAL A 128 6.07 -13.40 -16.45
CA VAL A 128 6.87 -12.16 -16.42
C VAL A 128 7.20 -11.78 -14.97
N GLY A 129 6.23 -11.85 -14.07
CA GLY A 129 6.45 -11.61 -12.64
C GLY A 129 7.48 -12.57 -12.03
N CYS A 130 7.40 -13.87 -12.31
CA CYS A 130 8.39 -14.85 -11.86
C CYS A 130 9.79 -14.58 -12.44
N ALA A 131 9.88 -14.22 -13.71
CA ALA A 131 11.16 -13.87 -14.34
C ALA A 131 11.78 -12.61 -13.72
N ALA A 132 10.95 -11.59 -13.45
CA ALA A 132 11.40 -10.38 -12.75
C ALA A 132 11.90 -10.70 -11.33
N LEU A 133 11.20 -11.57 -10.60
CA LEU A 133 11.62 -12.02 -9.26
C LEU A 133 12.95 -12.78 -9.30
N LEU A 134 13.11 -13.67 -10.28
CA LEU A 134 14.34 -14.42 -10.49
C LEU A 134 15.53 -13.49 -10.79
N ILE A 135 15.32 -12.49 -11.66
CA ILE A 135 16.34 -11.48 -11.98
C ILE A 135 16.71 -10.65 -10.75
N ALA A 136 15.71 -10.13 -10.03
CA ALA A 136 15.93 -9.32 -8.83
C ALA A 136 16.67 -10.11 -7.73
N ALA A 137 16.28 -11.37 -7.50
CA ALA A 137 16.95 -12.23 -6.54
C ALA A 137 18.39 -12.55 -6.93
N LYS A 138 18.66 -12.84 -8.21
CA LYS A 138 20.05 -13.00 -8.72
C LYS A 138 20.89 -11.74 -8.58
N TYR A 139 20.26 -10.57 -8.60
CA TYR A 139 20.92 -9.27 -8.53
C TYR A 139 21.29 -8.88 -7.10
N GLY A 140 20.36 -9.01 -6.15
CA GLY A 140 20.53 -8.49 -4.79
C GLY A 140 20.74 -9.54 -3.69
N ASP A 141 20.24 -10.77 -3.87
CA ASP A 141 20.17 -11.77 -2.81
C ASP A 141 21.36 -12.73 -2.80
N LYS A 142 21.54 -13.41 -1.66
CA LYS A 142 22.55 -14.47 -1.54
C LYS A 142 22.18 -15.66 -2.40
N LYS A 143 23.19 -16.31 -2.99
CA LYS A 143 23.02 -17.44 -3.92
C LYS A 143 22.14 -18.57 -3.39
N ASP A 144 22.16 -18.83 -2.09
CA ASP A 144 21.36 -19.86 -1.41
C ASP A 144 19.87 -19.52 -1.30
N ARG A 145 19.51 -18.23 -1.40
CA ARG A 145 18.11 -17.76 -1.40
C ARG A 145 17.53 -17.59 -2.80
N VAL A 146 18.37 -17.55 -3.83
CA VAL A 146 17.91 -17.36 -5.21
C VAL A 146 17.07 -18.56 -5.63
N PRO A 147 15.78 -18.36 -5.98
CA PRO A 147 14.89 -19.46 -6.32
C PRO A 147 15.33 -20.15 -7.60
N GLN A 148 15.21 -21.47 -7.62
CA GLN A 148 15.42 -22.27 -8.82
C GLN A 148 14.16 -22.25 -9.70
N ILE A 149 14.33 -22.43 -11.01
CA ILE A 149 13.23 -22.44 -11.98
C ILE A 149 12.16 -23.48 -11.61
N HIS A 150 12.56 -24.66 -11.15
CA HIS A 150 11.61 -25.71 -10.78
C HIS A 150 10.78 -25.33 -9.54
N GLU A 151 11.35 -24.58 -8.59
CA GLU A 151 10.64 -24.10 -7.40
C GLU A 151 9.58 -23.06 -7.79
N LEU A 152 9.95 -22.09 -8.63
CA LEU A 152 9.00 -21.10 -9.17
C LEU A 152 7.91 -21.77 -10.02
N ASN A 153 8.26 -22.79 -10.82
CA ASN A 153 7.28 -23.53 -11.59
C ASN A 153 6.28 -24.28 -10.70
N ASN A 154 6.75 -24.86 -9.60
CA ASN A 154 5.88 -25.51 -8.61
C ASN A 154 4.91 -24.51 -7.98
N MET A 155 5.35 -23.28 -7.68
CA MET A 155 4.45 -22.21 -7.22
C MET A 155 3.42 -21.80 -8.27
N CYS A 156 3.76 -21.93 -9.55
CA CYS A 156 2.84 -21.75 -10.68
C CYS A 156 2.00 -23.00 -10.99
N CYS A 157 1.98 -24.01 -10.11
CA CYS A 157 1.29 -25.29 -10.32
C CYS A 157 1.68 -26.03 -11.62
N GLY A 158 2.92 -25.87 -12.10
CA GLY A 158 3.37 -26.51 -13.33
C GLY A 158 2.77 -25.91 -14.60
N LEU A 159 2.20 -24.70 -14.54
CA LEU A 159 1.53 -24.06 -15.67
C LEU A 159 2.47 -23.75 -16.85
N TYR A 160 3.76 -23.59 -16.59
CA TYR A 160 4.76 -23.21 -17.58
C TYR A 160 5.86 -24.26 -17.71
N ASP A 161 6.41 -24.40 -18.91
CA ASP A 161 7.61 -25.21 -19.10
C ASP A 161 8.84 -24.50 -18.53
N ALA A 162 9.81 -25.26 -18.00
CA ALA A 162 11.06 -24.69 -17.47
C ALA A 162 11.81 -23.83 -18.50
N GLY A 163 11.73 -24.20 -19.79
CA GLY A 163 12.31 -23.42 -20.88
C GLY A 163 11.67 -22.04 -21.04
N MET A 164 10.39 -21.87 -20.70
CA MET A 164 9.69 -20.59 -20.78
C MET A 164 10.23 -19.58 -19.77
N PHE A 165 10.59 -20.02 -18.55
CA PHE A 165 11.21 -19.15 -17.54
C PHE A 165 12.54 -18.58 -18.04
N THR A 166 13.39 -19.43 -18.63
CA THR A 166 14.70 -19.01 -19.16
C THR A 166 14.54 -18.03 -20.32
N GLN A 167 13.59 -18.32 -21.23
CA GLN A 167 13.29 -17.43 -22.35
C GLN A 167 12.74 -16.09 -21.88
N MET A 168 11.83 -16.10 -20.91
CA MET A 168 11.24 -14.88 -20.37
C MET A 168 12.28 -14.04 -19.62
N GLU A 169 13.14 -14.66 -18.80
CA GLU A 169 14.26 -13.99 -18.13
C GLU A 169 15.14 -13.24 -19.14
N MET A 170 15.59 -13.92 -20.20
CA MET A 170 16.40 -13.29 -21.24
C MET A 170 15.64 -12.18 -21.99
N HIS A 171 14.35 -12.36 -22.22
CA HIS A 171 13.53 -11.37 -22.91
C HIS A 171 13.33 -10.09 -22.07
N VAL A 172 13.13 -10.23 -20.75
CA VAL A 172 13.09 -9.10 -19.81
C VAL A 172 14.43 -8.37 -19.81
N LEU A 173 15.55 -9.08 -19.64
CA LEU A 173 16.89 -8.50 -19.61
C LEU A 173 17.22 -7.71 -20.89
N ASN A 174 16.95 -8.31 -22.06
CA ASN A 174 17.18 -7.64 -23.34
C ASN A 174 16.26 -6.44 -23.58
N THR A 175 14.98 -6.53 -23.15
CA THR A 175 14.03 -5.41 -23.26
C THR A 175 14.42 -4.23 -22.38
N LEU A 176 15.03 -4.51 -21.24
CA LEU A 176 15.52 -3.50 -20.30
C LEU A 176 16.99 -3.11 -20.56
N GLU A 177 17.58 -3.58 -21.67
CA GLU A 177 18.95 -3.29 -22.07
C GLU A 177 19.95 -3.56 -20.93
N TRP A 178 19.69 -4.62 -20.16
CA TRP A 178 20.48 -5.03 -18.99
C TRP A 178 20.58 -3.96 -17.88
N THR A 179 19.76 -2.92 -17.94
CA THR A 179 19.64 -1.91 -16.87
C THR A 179 18.73 -2.46 -15.78
N ILE A 180 19.29 -3.29 -14.90
CA ILE A 180 18.56 -3.96 -13.81
C ILE A 180 18.41 -3.02 -12.61
N GLY A 181 19.50 -2.37 -12.18
CA GLY A 181 19.53 -1.57 -10.96
C GLY A 181 18.53 -0.43 -10.95
N HIS A 182 17.82 -0.30 -9.82
CA HIS A 182 16.87 0.77 -9.52
C HIS A 182 16.99 1.11 -8.02
N PRO A 183 17.06 2.39 -7.62
CA PRO A 183 16.97 2.79 -6.23
C PRO A 183 15.57 2.51 -5.70
N THR A 184 15.45 1.55 -4.79
CA THR A 184 14.15 1.10 -4.28
C THR A 184 13.61 2.06 -3.22
N VAL A 185 12.29 2.02 -3.02
CA VAL A 185 11.61 2.72 -1.92
C VAL A 185 12.19 2.32 -0.57
N ASP A 186 12.54 1.04 -0.42
CA ASP A 186 13.13 0.50 0.80
C ASP A 186 14.49 1.15 1.13
N PHE A 187 15.36 1.36 0.14
CA PHE A 187 16.63 2.08 0.33
C PHE A 187 16.42 3.50 0.88
N PHE A 188 15.53 4.27 0.26
CA PHE A 188 15.24 5.64 0.72
C PHE A 188 14.55 5.67 2.08
N THR A 189 13.65 4.71 2.35
CA THR A 189 12.95 4.61 3.64
C THR A 189 13.93 4.33 4.76
N GLN A 190 14.84 3.36 4.58
CA GLN A 190 15.87 3.05 5.58
C GLN A 190 16.82 4.24 5.82
N LEU A 191 17.22 4.93 4.75
CA LEU A 191 18.09 6.11 4.85
C LEU A 191 17.42 7.23 5.65
N MET A 192 16.20 7.62 5.25
CA MET A 192 15.45 8.70 5.90
C MET A 192 15.11 8.36 7.35
N ALA A 193 14.63 7.15 7.62
CA ALA A 193 14.33 6.70 8.99
C ALA A 193 15.57 6.73 9.90
N ALA A 194 16.75 6.41 9.36
CA ALA A 194 18.00 6.49 10.10
C ALA A 194 18.47 7.94 10.36
N GLU A 195 18.32 8.83 9.38
CA GLU A 195 18.62 10.26 9.52
C GLU A 195 17.70 10.93 10.56
N GLU A 196 16.41 10.58 10.51
CA GLU A 196 15.34 11.14 11.34
C GLU A 196 15.20 10.44 12.71
N GLN A 197 15.98 9.38 12.95
CA GLN A 197 15.97 8.57 14.18
C GLN A 197 14.58 8.01 14.54
N ASP A 198 13.85 7.56 13.52
CA ASP A 198 12.56 6.91 13.71
C ASP A 198 12.69 5.63 14.53
N ASP A 199 11.63 5.34 15.29
CA ASP A 199 11.53 4.06 15.97
C ASP A 199 11.17 2.92 15.00
N LYS A 200 11.45 1.68 15.40
CA LYS A 200 11.18 0.50 14.57
C LYS A 200 9.70 0.31 14.20
N GLU A 201 8.76 0.82 15.00
CA GLU A 201 7.34 0.74 14.69
C GLU A 201 6.98 1.65 13.51
N VAL A 202 7.58 2.83 13.43
CA VAL A 202 7.47 3.73 12.26
C VAL A 202 8.06 3.08 11.02
N GLU A 203 9.26 2.51 11.10
CA GLU A 203 9.88 1.79 9.98
C GLU A 203 8.97 0.65 9.46
N HIS A 204 8.43 -0.17 10.37
CA HIS A 204 7.52 -1.26 10.00
C HIS A 204 6.22 -0.75 9.36
N MET A 205 5.65 0.35 9.87
CA MET A 205 4.44 0.95 9.32
C MET A 205 4.71 1.54 7.95
N ALA A 206 5.81 2.28 7.77
CA ALA A 206 6.21 2.83 6.47
C ALA A 206 6.43 1.72 5.44
N ALA A 207 7.12 0.64 5.79
CA ALA A 207 7.30 -0.51 4.92
C ALA A 207 5.95 -1.13 4.50
N TYR A 208 5.01 -1.25 5.43
CA TYR A 208 3.66 -1.74 5.13
C TYR A 208 2.92 -0.83 4.15
N LEU A 209 2.97 0.49 4.35
CA LEU A 209 2.37 1.48 3.45
C LEU A 209 3.01 1.44 2.04
N CYS A 210 4.34 1.30 1.97
CA CYS A 210 5.05 1.15 0.70
C CYS A 210 4.62 -0.13 -0.05
N GLU A 211 4.42 -1.23 0.66
CA GLU A 211 3.93 -2.47 0.04
C GLU A 211 2.44 -2.41 -0.35
N ILE A 212 1.61 -1.64 0.37
CA ILE A 212 0.24 -1.33 -0.09
C ILE A 212 0.30 -0.59 -1.44
N ALA A 213 1.19 0.39 -1.58
CA ALA A 213 1.34 1.16 -2.81
C ALA A 213 1.61 0.28 -4.05
N LEU A 214 2.28 -0.88 -3.89
CA LEU A 214 2.57 -1.81 -4.98
C LEU A 214 1.31 -2.32 -5.69
N TYR A 215 0.15 -2.32 -5.03
CA TYR A 215 -1.11 -2.84 -5.59
C TYR A 215 -1.80 -1.87 -6.55
N HIS A 216 -1.46 -0.58 -6.49
CA HIS A 216 -2.25 0.46 -7.14
C HIS A 216 -1.52 1.11 -8.32
N ARG A 217 -2.30 1.41 -9.37
CA ARG A 217 -1.82 2.11 -10.57
C ARG A 217 -1.15 3.44 -10.24
N ASP A 218 -1.74 4.20 -9.32
CA ASP A 218 -1.38 5.60 -9.06
C ASP A 218 0.08 5.77 -8.64
N PHE A 219 0.67 4.71 -8.09
CA PHE A 219 2.04 4.73 -7.57
C PHE A 219 3.09 4.16 -8.51
N VAL A 220 2.69 3.58 -9.65
CA VAL A 220 3.62 2.94 -10.59
C VAL A 220 4.66 3.95 -11.09
N SER A 221 4.24 5.15 -11.48
CA SER A 221 5.13 6.21 -11.95
C SER A 221 5.52 7.20 -10.85
N THR A 222 5.48 6.79 -9.58
CA THR A 222 5.95 7.61 -8.46
C THR A 222 7.41 7.29 -8.15
N LYS A 223 8.25 8.31 -8.00
CA LYS A 223 9.66 8.13 -7.64
C LYS A 223 9.80 7.46 -6.28
N SER A 224 10.82 6.61 -6.15
CA SER A 224 11.07 5.86 -4.92
C SER A 224 11.33 6.78 -3.73
N SER A 225 12.05 7.89 -3.94
CA SER A 225 12.30 8.88 -2.89
C SER A 225 11.03 9.55 -2.37
N ILE A 226 10.09 9.88 -3.27
CA ILE A 226 8.82 10.53 -2.95
C ILE A 226 7.91 9.57 -2.20
N MET A 227 7.85 8.30 -2.66
CA MET A 227 7.08 7.25 -2.00
C MET A 227 7.58 6.99 -0.57
N ALA A 228 8.89 6.90 -0.38
CA ALA A 228 9.50 6.67 0.93
C ALA A 228 9.16 7.80 1.91
N ARG A 229 9.37 9.05 1.51
CA ARG A 229 9.04 10.24 2.32
C ARG A 229 7.56 10.32 2.66
N SER A 230 6.69 10.12 1.67
CA SER A 230 5.23 10.15 1.86
C SER A 230 4.77 9.05 2.82
N SER A 231 5.34 7.86 2.69
CA SER A 231 5.01 6.71 3.54
C SER A 231 5.51 6.88 4.97
N LEU A 232 6.70 7.46 5.17
CA LEU A 232 7.24 7.77 6.50
C LEU A 232 6.41 8.83 7.22
N ALA A 233 6.09 9.94 6.55
CA ALA A 233 5.24 10.98 7.14
C ALA A 233 3.85 10.43 7.51
N LEU A 234 3.24 9.65 6.61
CA LEU A 234 1.95 9.01 6.89
C LEU A 234 2.05 7.98 8.02
N ALA A 235 3.13 7.20 8.09
CA ALA A 235 3.38 6.26 9.19
C ALA A 235 3.48 6.98 10.55
N ARG A 236 4.21 8.10 10.60
CA ARG A 236 4.32 8.94 11.80
C ARG A 236 2.95 9.47 12.23
N ALA A 237 2.17 10.00 11.28
CA ALA A 237 0.82 10.49 11.56
C ALA A 237 -0.11 9.40 12.12
N ILE A 238 -0.12 8.20 11.51
CA ILE A 238 -0.95 7.06 11.94
C ILE A 238 -0.56 6.60 13.36
N LEU A 239 0.73 6.66 13.69
CA LEU A 239 1.26 6.25 15.00
C LEU A 239 1.28 7.39 16.03
N GLY A 240 0.80 8.59 15.69
CA GLY A 240 0.82 9.76 16.56
C GLY A 240 2.22 10.24 16.94
N ARG A 241 3.20 10.06 16.03
CA ARG A 241 4.56 10.59 16.17
C ARG A 241 4.63 12.02 15.63
N PRO A 242 5.53 12.87 16.16
CA PRO A 242 5.67 14.24 15.67
C PRO A 242 6.08 14.23 14.19
N GLU A 243 5.47 15.12 13.42
CA GLU A 243 5.93 15.38 12.05
C GLU A 243 7.30 16.04 12.09
N ILE A 244 8.15 15.60 11.16
CA ILE A 244 9.47 16.17 10.97
C ILE A 244 9.34 17.17 9.83
N ASN A 245 9.59 18.43 10.15
CA ASN A 245 9.37 19.54 9.23
C ASN A 245 10.71 19.85 8.53
N ASP A 246 11.11 18.97 7.61
CA ASP A 246 12.40 19.03 6.90
C ASP A 246 12.44 20.05 5.75
N GLY A 247 11.35 20.80 5.53
CA GLY A 247 11.27 21.85 4.51
C GLY A 247 9.87 21.97 3.90
N ASP A 248 9.76 22.82 2.88
CA ASP A 248 8.53 22.96 2.10
C ASP A 248 8.27 21.67 1.30
N TRP A 249 7.22 20.94 1.67
CA TRP A 249 6.71 19.80 0.91
C TRP A 249 6.36 20.24 -0.51
N ASP A 250 6.86 19.52 -1.49
CA ASP A 250 6.50 19.80 -2.87
C ASP A 250 5.05 19.34 -3.16
N HIS A 251 4.48 19.81 -4.27
CA HIS A 251 3.11 19.46 -4.64
C HIS A 251 2.94 17.95 -4.90
N THR A 252 3.98 17.28 -5.41
CA THR A 252 3.97 15.87 -5.78
C THR A 252 3.97 14.98 -4.55
N GLU A 253 4.76 15.32 -3.53
CA GLU A 253 4.84 14.64 -2.24
C GLU A 253 3.51 14.74 -1.50
N ASN A 254 2.93 15.95 -1.44
CA ASN A 254 1.60 16.14 -0.86
C ASN A 254 0.54 15.31 -1.58
N LEU A 255 0.54 15.33 -2.91
CA LEU A 255 -0.39 14.53 -3.72
C LEU A 255 -0.19 13.03 -3.49
N THR A 256 1.06 12.57 -3.40
CA THR A 256 1.40 11.15 -3.16
C THR A 256 0.91 10.71 -1.79
N LEU A 257 1.17 11.49 -0.74
CA LEU A 257 0.69 11.22 0.61
C LEU A 257 -0.84 11.16 0.67
N LEU A 258 -1.51 12.16 0.08
CA LEU A 258 -2.97 12.21 0.01
C LEU A 258 -3.53 10.99 -0.73
N THR A 259 -2.96 10.64 -1.88
CA THR A 259 -3.41 9.50 -2.69
C THR A 259 -3.16 8.19 -1.94
N LEU A 260 -2.02 8.03 -1.27
CA LEU A 260 -1.70 6.86 -0.46
C LEU A 260 -2.68 6.70 0.69
N SER A 261 -3.04 7.79 1.37
CA SER A 261 -4.05 7.77 2.44
C SER A 261 -5.42 7.25 1.98
N GLN A 262 -5.80 7.47 0.72
CA GLN A 262 -7.07 7.01 0.15
C GLN A 262 -7.10 5.50 -0.08
N HIS A 263 -5.93 4.92 -0.37
CA HIS A 263 -5.75 3.48 -0.66
C HIS A 263 -5.51 2.62 0.59
N LEU A 264 -5.54 3.20 1.79
CA LEU A 264 -5.38 2.45 3.05
C LEU A 264 -6.62 1.62 3.43
N ASN A 265 -7.74 1.85 2.74
CA ASN A 265 -8.99 1.15 3.01
C ASN A 265 -8.92 -0.27 2.45
N GLN A 266 -8.95 -1.27 3.34
CA GLN A 266 -8.98 -2.70 3.00
C GLN A 266 -7.76 -3.19 2.21
N PRO A 267 -6.56 -3.18 2.83
CA PRO A 267 -5.36 -3.76 2.21
C PRO A 267 -5.55 -5.26 1.95
N SER A 268 -4.75 -5.82 1.03
CA SER A 268 -4.80 -7.25 0.70
C SER A 268 -4.71 -8.11 1.98
N PRO A 269 -5.55 -9.16 2.13
CA PRO A 269 -5.44 -10.10 3.24
C PRO A 269 -4.08 -10.79 3.33
N THR A 270 -3.41 -11.05 2.20
CA THR A 270 -2.08 -11.66 2.17
C THR A 270 -1.05 -10.69 2.75
N LEU A 271 -1.10 -9.42 2.34
CA LEU A 271 -0.22 -8.39 2.90
C LEU A 271 -0.51 -8.11 4.38
N ALA A 272 -1.79 -7.98 4.76
CA ALA A 272 -2.18 -7.74 6.15
C ALA A 272 -1.70 -8.86 7.08
N ARG A 273 -1.72 -10.12 6.60
CA ARG A 273 -1.21 -11.28 7.34
C ARG A 273 0.30 -11.19 7.53
N LYS A 274 1.07 -10.84 6.49
CA LYS A 274 2.52 -10.62 6.58
C LYS A 274 2.85 -9.65 7.72
N TYR A 275 2.16 -8.51 7.78
CA TYR A 275 2.40 -7.44 8.76
C TYR A 275 1.66 -7.56 10.11
N SER A 276 0.93 -8.66 10.32
CA SER A 276 0.26 -8.93 11.61
C SER A 276 1.18 -9.51 12.69
N SER A 277 2.40 -9.90 12.31
CA SER A 277 3.39 -10.47 13.22
C SER A 277 3.83 -9.48 14.28
N SER A 278 4.12 -9.97 15.50
CA SER A 278 4.76 -9.17 16.54
C SER A 278 6.16 -8.70 16.17
N SER A 279 6.86 -9.40 15.27
CA SER A 279 8.17 -8.98 14.76
C SER A 279 8.09 -7.74 13.88
N LEU A 280 6.91 -7.47 13.30
CA LEU A 280 6.60 -6.31 12.45
C LEU A 280 5.66 -5.34 13.17
N SER A 281 5.78 -5.27 14.51
CA SER A 281 5.00 -4.39 15.40
C SER A 281 3.47 -4.46 15.26
N LYS A 282 2.93 -5.52 14.62
CA LYS A 282 1.49 -5.69 14.32
C LYS A 282 0.89 -4.47 13.60
N VAL A 283 1.66 -3.83 12.72
CA VAL A 283 1.27 -2.57 12.07
C VAL A 283 0.01 -2.71 11.22
N SER A 284 -0.29 -3.91 10.70
CA SER A 284 -1.55 -4.12 9.98
C SER A 284 -2.79 -4.00 10.87
N GLN A 285 -2.70 -4.46 12.13
CA GLN A 285 -3.78 -4.28 13.10
C GLN A 285 -3.91 -2.81 13.51
N LYS A 286 -2.78 -2.15 13.78
CA LYS A 286 -2.77 -0.73 14.16
C LYS A 286 -3.36 0.16 13.07
N LEU A 287 -3.06 -0.11 11.80
CA LEU A 287 -3.67 0.58 10.68
C LEU A 287 -5.19 0.34 10.64
N ALA A 288 -5.63 -0.90 10.84
CA ALA A 288 -7.05 -1.23 10.86
C ALA A 288 -7.80 -0.52 12.01
N ASP A 289 -7.19 -0.45 13.19
CA ASP A 289 -7.74 0.26 14.35
C ASP A 289 -7.83 1.76 14.07
N PHE A 290 -6.76 2.36 13.54
CA PHE A 290 -6.74 3.77 13.14
C PHE A 290 -7.83 4.08 12.10
N MET A 291 -7.98 3.24 11.07
CA MET A 291 -9.02 3.42 10.06
C MET A 291 -10.44 3.28 10.65
N ALA A 292 -10.64 2.38 11.61
CA ALA A 292 -11.92 2.22 12.30
C ALA A 292 -12.27 3.46 13.16
N GLU A 293 -11.27 4.03 13.85
CA GLU A 293 -11.42 5.27 14.61
C GLU A 293 -11.78 6.45 13.70
N GLN A 294 -11.06 6.63 12.59
CA GLN A 294 -11.35 7.67 11.60
C GLN A 294 -12.76 7.53 11.00
N ALA A 295 -13.18 6.31 10.67
CA ALA A 295 -14.53 6.05 10.19
C ALA A 295 -15.60 6.35 11.25
N ALA A 296 -15.33 6.08 12.53
CA ALA A 296 -16.23 6.42 13.63
C ALA A 296 -16.36 7.95 13.82
N MET A 297 -15.24 8.69 13.77
CA MET A 297 -15.24 10.15 13.86
C MET A 297 -16.01 10.78 12.69
N ALA A 298 -15.80 10.30 11.46
CA ALA A 298 -16.52 10.77 10.29
C ALA A 298 -18.04 10.55 10.41
N ARG A 299 -18.48 9.41 10.96
CA ARG A 299 -19.91 9.12 11.22
C ARG A 299 -20.51 10.06 12.26
N LEU A 300 -19.77 10.42 13.31
CA LEU A 300 -20.22 11.37 14.33
C LEU A 300 -20.37 12.78 13.76
N GLN A 301 -19.44 13.21 12.90
CA GLN A 301 -19.51 14.52 12.23
C GLN A 301 -20.67 14.59 11.22
N ALA A 302 -20.96 13.49 10.52
CA ALA A 302 -22.06 13.42 9.56
C ALA A 302 -23.45 13.39 10.23
N ASN A 303 -23.53 12.99 11.50
CA ASN A 303 -24.79 12.86 12.23
C ASN A 303 -24.68 13.49 13.63
N PRO A 304 -24.62 14.83 13.74
CA PRO A 304 -24.51 15.51 15.02
C PRO A 304 -25.73 15.16 15.87
N GLN A 305 -25.52 14.62 17.07
CA GLN A 305 -26.60 14.35 18.01
C GLN A 305 -27.37 15.65 18.28
N SER A 306 -28.67 15.67 17.96
CA SER A 306 -29.56 16.76 18.38
C SER A 306 -29.50 16.89 19.90
N PRO A 307 -29.41 18.10 20.48
CA PRO A 307 -29.41 18.26 21.92
C PRO A 307 -30.66 17.60 22.53
N PRO A 308 -30.56 17.01 23.74
CA PRO A 308 -31.71 16.38 24.36
C PRO A 308 -32.80 17.44 24.54
N ALA A 309 -33.97 17.23 23.93
CA ALA A 309 -35.13 18.04 24.23
C ALA A 309 -35.45 17.83 25.71
N GLU A 310 -35.34 18.90 26.51
CA GLU A 310 -35.83 18.90 27.88
C GLU A 310 -37.31 18.45 27.88
N PRO A 311 -37.71 17.53 28.76
CA PRO A 311 -39.12 17.21 28.91
C PRO A 311 -39.81 18.44 29.52
N VAL A 312 -40.47 19.23 28.67
CA VAL A 312 -41.35 20.32 29.09
C VAL A 312 -42.44 19.71 29.97
N SER A 313 -42.34 19.98 31.28
CA SER A 313 -43.39 19.70 32.25
C SER A 313 -44.67 20.40 31.80
N ARG A 314 -45.71 19.62 31.48
CA ARG A 314 -47.05 20.14 31.20
C ARG A 314 -47.66 20.62 32.52
N HIS A 315 -47.42 21.88 32.87
CA HIS A 315 -48.30 22.57 33.79
C HIS A 315 -49.60 22.96 33.04
N SER A 316 -50.70 22.43 33.56
CA SER A 316 -52.06 22.77 33.19
C SER A 316 -52.36 24.21 33.59
N ASP A 317 -52.66 25.08 32.62
CA ASP A 317 -53.37 26.32 32.89
C ASP A 317 -54.74 26.30 32.21
N ILE A 318 -55.72 26.25 33.10
CA ILE A 318 -57.16 26.34 32.90
C ILE A 318 -57.48 27.83 32.77
N TYR A 319 -57.96 28.28 31.62
CA TYR A 319 -58.99 29.33 31.54
C TYR A 319 -59.82 29.18 30.26
N SER A 320 -61.14 29.22 30.47
CA SER A 320 -62.21 28.83 29.55
C SER A 320 -62.74 29.97 28.67
N THR A 321 -62.96 29.66 27.37
CA THR A 321 -64.14 29.92 26.47
C THR A 321 -64.74 31.36 26.32
N PRO A 322 -65.66 31.71 25.36
CA PRO A 322 -66.50 30.84 24.49
C PRO A 322 -66.95 31.33 23.07
N GLN A 323 -67.40 30.35 22.24
CA GLN A 323 -68.65 30.29 21.43
C GLN A 323 -68.61 30.02 19.89
N LYS A 324 -69.47 29.03 19.54
CA LYS A 324 -70.24 28.72 18.30
C LYS A 324 -69.49 28.10 17.10
N GLY A 325 -69.89 26.94 16.54
CA GLY A 325 -70.94 25.97 16.84
C GLY A 325 -71.32 25.12 15.60
N HIS A 326 -71.55 23.80 15.81
CA HIS A 326 -72.30 22.81 14.98
C HIS A 326 -71.69 22.37 13.63
N GLY A 327 -71.65 21.10 13.21
CA GLY A 327 -72.14 19.78 13.68
C GLY A 327 -71.42 18.68 12.84
N ALA A 328 -71.11 17.48 13.34
CA ALA A 328 -71.94 16.29 13.57
C ALA A 328 -71.71 15.17 12.52
N ALA A 329 -71.28 14.01 13.06
CA ALA A 329 -71.57 12.63 12.65
C ALA A 329 -70.74 11.85 11.59
N ALA A 330 -70.19 10.76 12.13
CA ALA A 330 -69.78 9.44 11.63
C ALA A 330 -70.35 8.86 10.33
N GLY A 331 -69.59 7.91 9.75
CA GLY A 331 -70.13 6.62 9.32
C GLY A 331 -70.01 6.24 7.83
N PHE A 332 -69.17 5.22 7.57
CA PHE A 332 -69.41 4.03 6.74
C PHE A 332 -69.79 4.10 5.23
N ASP A 333 -68.96 3.39 4.47
CA ASP A 333 -69.06 2.66 3.18
C ASP A 333 -70.39 2.57 2.38
N GLY A 334 -70.28 2.59 1.04
CA GLY A 334 -71.39 2.20 0.13
C GLY A 334 -71.30 2.66 -1.34
N TYR A 335 -71.11 1.69 -2.26
CA TYR A 335 -71.29 1.79 -3.72
C TYR A 335 -72.78 1.82 -4.13
N LEU A 336 -73.15 2.48 -5.26
CA LEU A 336 -73.97 1.95 -6.38
C LEU A 336 -74.12 2.96 -7.55
N THR A 337 -74.51 2.44 -8.71
CA THR A 337 -74.33 2.84 -10.13
C THR A 337 -75.53 3.60 -10.80
N PRO A 338 -75.50 3.98 -12.12
CA PRO A 338 -76.11 5.18 -12.77
C PRO A 338 -77.43 4.90 -13.57
N PRO A 339 -77.95 5.74 -14.52
CA PRO A 339 -77.46 5.80 -15.94
C PRO A 339 -77.75 7.08 -16.80
N ILE A 340 -77.13 7.19 -18.00
CA ILE A 340 -77.75 7.27 -19.37
C ILE A 340 -76.70 7.71 -20.44
N THR A 341 -76.54 6.84 -21.46
CA THR A 341 -75.82 6.95 -22.77
C THR A 341 -76.67 7.71 -23.83
N PRO A 342 -76.23 8.05 -25.07
CA PRO A 342 -75.77 7.13 -26.16
C PRO A 342 -74.63 7.74 -27.05
N ASP A 343 -74.00 7.13 -28.05
CA ASP A 343 -73.92 5.79 -28.64
C ASP A 343 -72.66 5.77 -29.57
N ASN A 344 -71.99 4.61 -29.64
CA ASN A 344 -71.41 3.91 -30.82
C ASN A 344 -70.75 4.70 -31.98
N ALA A 345 -69.65 4.26 -32.62
CA ALA A 345 -69.23 2.88 -32.92
C ALA A 345 -67.87 2.83 -33.67
N TYR A 346 -67.03 1.86 -33.27
CA TYR A 346 -66.20 0.93 -34.05
C TYR A 346 -65.18 1.44 -35.10
N GLY A 347 -63.96 0.87 -35.22
CA GLY A 347 -63.40 -0.28 -34.51
C GLY A 347 -62.08 -0.77 -35.11
N ASN A 348 -61.23 -1.26 -34.21
CA ASN A 348 -60.43 -2.49 -34.27
C ASN A 348 -59.22 -2.70 -35.22
N THR A 349 -58.08 -2.86 -34.52
CA THR A 349 -57.13 -3.99 -34.52
C THR A 349 -56.11 -4.18 -35.63
N ALA A 350 -54.86 -4.08 -35.15
CA ALA A 350 -53.80 -5.08 -35.21
C ALA A 350 -52.80 -5.07 -36.37
N LYS A 351 -51.54 -5.24 -35.95
CA LYS A 351 -50.40 -5.91 -36.61
C LYS A 351 -49.57 -5.13 -37.64
N VAL A 352 -48.26 -5.21 -37.41
CA VAL A 352 -47.17 -5.49 -38.37
C VAL A 352 -46.44 -4.29 -39.02
N ASP A 353 -45.11 -4.42 -38.96
CA ASP A 353 -44.03 -3.91 -39.81
C ASP A 353 -43.66 -2.41 -39.92
N SER A 354 -42.43 -2.15 -39.48
CA SER A 354 -41.27 -1.79 -40.31
C SER A 354 -41.33 -0.58 -41.26
N TYR A 355 -40.21 0.17 -41.21
CA TYR A 355 -39.58 1.01 -42.24
C TYR A 355 -39.74 2.55 -42.17
N HIS A 356 -38.58 3.17 -41.89
CA HIS A 356 -37.90 4.22 -42.66
C HIS A 356 -38.55 5.59 -42.97
N GLN A 357 -37.67 6.60 -42.79
CA GLN A 357 -37.45 7.82 -43.61
C GLN A 357 -38.05 9.17 -43.14
N LEU A 358 -37.14 9.94 -42.52
CA LEU A 358 -36.80 11.38 -42.66
C LEU A 358 -37.26 12.11 -43.96
N PRO A 359 -37.04 13.44 -44.11
CA PRO A 359 -37.42 14.64 -43.33
C PRO A 359 -38.08 15.70 -44.28
N PRO A 360 -38.28 17.02 -43.97
CA PRO A 360 -37.16 17.99 -43.97
C PRO A 360 -37.29 19.27 -43.09
N ARG A 361 -36.10 19.76 -42.71
CA ARG A 361 -35.61 21.15 -42.61
C ARG A 361 -36.03 22.12 -41.48
N CYS A 362 -34.96 22.61 -40.84
CA CYS A 362 -34.79 23.66 -39.81
C CYS A 362 -35.32 25.05 -40.20
N PRO A 363 -35.41 25.99 -39.22
CA PRO A 363 -34.29 26.93 -39.04
C PRO A 363 -33.85 27.22 -37.58
N VAL A 364 -32.52 27.36 -37.45
CA VAL A 364 -31.67 28.30 -36.66
C VAL A 364 -31.88 28.52 -35.14
N THR A 365 -30.75 28.33 -34.45
CA THR A 365 -30.35 28.52 -33.05
C THR A 365 -30.49 29.96 -32.50
N PRO A 366 -30.58 30.13 -31.16
CA PRO A 366 -29.35 30.41 -30.39
C PRO A 366 -29.17 29.53 -29.15
N THR A 367 -27.90 29.36 -28.79
CA THR A 367 -27.29 28.54 -27.74
C THR A 367 -27.93 28.66 -26.34
N PRO A 368 -28.23 27.54 -25.64
CA PRO A 368 -28.47 27.56 -24.21
C PRO A 368 -27.22 27.19 -23.40
N GLN A 369 -27.04 27.96 -22.33
CA GLN A 369 -26.03 27.80 -21.28
C GLN A 369 -26.13 26.40 -20.65
N SER A 370 -25.01 25.67 -20.66
CA SER A 370 -24.89 24.40 -19.94
C SER A 370 -24.88 24.67 -18.45
N HIS A 371 -25.90 24.12 -17.77
CA HIS A 371 -25.94 23.97 -16.33
C HIS A 371 -24.65 23.33 -15.82
N SER A 372 -23.92 24.09 -15.01
CA SER A 372 -22.94 23.59 -14.06
C SER A 372 -23.66 22.74 -13.02
N SER A 373 -23.58 21.42 -13.16
CA SER A 373 -23.89 20.51 -12.04
C SER A 373 -22.77 20.61 -11.03
N SER A 374 -22.95 21.54 -10.09
CA SER A 374 -22.23 21.63 -8.83
C SER A 374 -22.39 20.33 -8.05
N TYR A 375 -21.32 19.55 -7.95
CA TYR A 375 -21.16 18.57 -6.87
C TYR A 375 -20.80 19.36 -5.59
N PRO A 376 -21.62 19.31 -4.53
CA PRO A 376 -21.25 19.92 -3.27
C PRO A 376 -20.37 18.97 -2.43
N GLN A 377 -19.29 19.53 -1.89
CA GLN A 377 -18.65 19.18 -0.62
C GLN A 377 -18.08 17.76 -0.43
N HIS A 378 -16.83 17.57 -0.86
CA HIS A 378 -15.90 16.60 -0.22
C HIS A 378 -14.52 17.20 0.09
N VAL A 379 -14.39 18.53 0.05
CA VAL A 379 -13.13 19.25 0.33
C VAL A 379 -12.96 19.57 1.83
N GLN A 380 -14.03 19.47 2.64
CA GLN A 380 -14.00 19.88 4.05
C GLN A 380 -13.54 18.79 5.04
N GLN A 381 -13.40 17.53 4.61
CA GLN A 381 -13.04 16.42 5.51
C GLN A 381 -11.53 16.25 5.74
N TYR A 382 -10.67 16.88 4.93
CA TYR A 382 -9.22 16.63 4.97
C TYR A 382 -8.39 17.79 5.53
N ALA A 383 -9.01 18.94 5.82
CA ALA A 383 -8.35 20.00 6.58
C ALA A 383 -7.95 19.54 8.00
N ALA A 384 -8.54 18.46 8.51
CA ALA A 384 -8.21 17.91 9.83
C ALA A 384 -6.85 17.17 9.88
N PHE A 385 -6.35 16.65 8.74
CA PHE A 385 -5.03 16.01 8.69
C PHE A 385 -3.89 17.02 8.83
N VAL A 386 -4.09 18.25 8.33
CA VAL A 386 -3.07 19.33 8.39
C VAL A 386 -3.31 20.29 9.57
N ASN A 387 -4.56 20.50 10.01
CA ASN A 387 -4.86 21.50 11.05
C ASN A 387 -4.76 21.00 12.50
N GLN A 388 -4.58 19.69 12.77
CA GLN A 388 -4.45 19.22 14.16
C GLN A 388 -3.07 19.47 14.80
N HIS A 389 -2.07 19.89 14.03
CA HIS A 389 -0.74 20.24 14.54
C HIS A 389 -0.34 21.72 14.31
N GLY A 390 -1.29 22.55 13.89
CA GLY A 390 -1.06 23.93 13.50
C GLY A 390 -1.64 24.99 14.43
N ILE A 391 -1.78 24.81 15.75
CA ILE A 391 -2.03 25.93 16.68
C ILE A 391 -1.43 25.62 18.04
N HIS A 392 -0.18 26.02 18.30
CA HIS A 392 0.31 26.48 19.62
C HIS A 392 1.61 27.29 19.43
N GLN A 393 1.49 28.51 18.90
CA GLN A 393 2.42 29.59 19.23
C GLN A 393 1.60 30.88 19.42
N GLN A 394 1.70 31.41 20.64
CA GLN A 394 1.41 32.80 20.99
C GLN A 394 2.53 33.70 20.49
#